data_AF-A0A2W4R7M9-F1
#
_entry.id   AF-A0A2W4R7M9-F1
#
_cell.length_a   1.000
_cell.length_b   1.000
_cell.length_c   1.000
_cell.angle_alpha   90.00
_cell.angle_beta   90.00
_cell.angle_gamma   90.00
#
_symmetry.space_group_name_H-M   'P 1'
#
loop_
_entity.id
_entity.type
_entity.pdbx_description
1 polymer ?
#
loop_
_entity_poly.entity_id
_entity_poly.type
_entity_poly.pdbx_seq_one_letter_code
_entity_poly.pdbx_strand_id
1 'polypeptide(L)'
;MNIRHFSIIGFVLLLIVLSGCAGSGGKSGQSGIEQSCNSFCQHAQALQCPEGTPLPDGTSCAKFCIDTENAGHDLNTACRIKAKDCAELAKCP
;
A
#
# COMPACT_ATOMS: atom_id res chain seq x y z
N MET A 1 16.89 -36.35 -40.39
CA MET A 1 15.85 -36.94 -39.51
C MET A 1 16.58 -37.82 -38.50
N ASN A 2 16.49 -37.73 -37.17
CA ASN A 2 15.77 -36.88 -36.25
C ASN A 2 16.44 -36.99 -34.86
N ILE A 3 16.72 -35.84 -34.25
CA ILE A 3 16.34 -35.46 -32.87
C ILE A 3 17.00 -36.26 -31.73
N ARG A 4 18.09 -35.76 -31.11
CA ARG A 4 18.12 -34.71 -30.05
C ARG A 4 17.36 -35.12 -28.76
N HIS A 5 17.92 -36.04 -27.96
CA HIS A 5 17.27 -36.38 -26.68
C HIS A 5 18.18 -36.48 -25.43
N PHE A 6 19.49 -36.26 -25.53
CA PHE A 6 20.38 -36.49 -24.37
C PHE A 6 21.07 -35.26 -23.76
N SER A 7 20.79 -34.05 -24.25
CA SER A 7 21.55 -32.85 -23.86
C SER A 7 20.75 -31.82 -23.04
N ILE A 8 19.64 -32.21 -22.40
CA ILE A 8 18.74 -31.27 -21.71
C ILE A 8 18.71 -31.49 -20.18
N ILE A 9 19.02 -32.70 -19.70
CA ILE A 9 18.86 -33.03 -18.26
C ILE A 9 20.00 -32.45 -17.41
N GLY A 10 21.19 -32.19 -17.99
CA GLY A 10 22.35 -31.68 -17.25
C GLY A 10 22.39 -30.17 -17.01
N PHE A 11 21.65 -29.37 -17.78
CA PHE A 11 21.76 -27.90 -17.74
C PHE A 11 20.67 -27.21 -16.91
N VAL A 12 19.60 -27.93 -16.55
CA VAL A 12 18.46 -27.37 -15.80
C VAL A 12 18.69 -27.35 -14.28
N LEU A 13 19.59 -28.18 -13.75
CA LEU A 13 19.80 -28.29 -12.31
C LEU A 13 20.78 -27.27 -11.71
N LEU A 14 21.57 -26.56 -12.53
CA LEU A 14 22.64 -25.68 -12.02
C LEU A 14 22.27 -24.19 -11.97
N LEU A 15 21.13 -23.76 -12.53
CA LEU A 15 20.89 -22.34 -12.81
C LEU A 15 19.98 -21.57 -11.84
N ILE A 16 19.26 -22.17 -10.88
CA ILE A 16 18.37 -21.39 -10.00
C ILE A 16 18.44 -21.82 -8.53
N VAL A 17 19.65 -22.14 -8.07
CA VAL A 17 20.02 -22.07 -6.65
C VAL A 17 20.25 -20.60 -6.21
N LEU A 18 20.14 -19.64 -7.14
CA LEU A 18 20.28 -18.20 -6.91
C LEU A 18 18.97 -17.44 -6.67
N SER A 19 17.80 -18.10 -6.69
CA SER A 19 16.54 -17.50 -6.21
C SER A 19 16.38 -17.60 -4.68
N GLY A 20 17.50 -17.50 -3.96
CA GLY A 20 17.51 -16.97 -2.60
C GLY A 20 17.09 -15.50 -2.63
N CYS A 21 15.83 -15.22 -2.97
CA CYS A 21 15.18 -13.96 -2.65
C CYS A 21 14.96 -14.01 -1.13
N ALA A 22 16.01 -13.64 -0.42
CA ALA A 22 15.93 -13.25 0.96
C ALA A 22 14.87 -12.15 1.10
N GLY A 23 13.93 -12.35 2.01
CA GLY A 23 13.20 -11.23 2.60
C GLY A 23 11.71 -11.20 2.30
N SER A 24 10.97 -11.70 3.30
CA SER A 24 9.74 -11.08 3.81
C SER A 24 8.52 -11.15 2.87
N GLY A 25 7.61 -12.10 3.08
CA GLY A 25 6.77 -12.10 4.26
C GLY A 25 5.70 -11.01 4.14
N GLY A 26 4.50 -11.39 3.69
CA GLY A 26 3.22 -10.68 3.85
C GLY A 26 3.11 -9.27 3.24
N LYS A 27 2.54 -9.15 2.03
CA LYS A 27 2.01 -7.87 1.51
C LYS A 27 0.56 -7.96 1.05
N SER A 28 -0.26 -8.75 1.74
CA SER A 28 -1.70 -8.77 1.49
C SER A 28 -2.47 -7.64 2.22
N GLY A 29 -1.84 -6.98 3.20
CA GLY A 29 -2.45 -5.86 3.95
C GLY A 29 -2.14 -4.47 3.38
N GLN A 30 -0.98 -4.29 2.74
CA GLN A 30 -0.49 -2.98 2.31
C GLN A 30 -1.40 -2.35 1.24
N SER A 31 -1.86 -3.14 0.27
CA SER A 31 -2.76 -2.63 -0.79
C SER A 31 -4.11 -2.15 -0.27
N GLY A 32 -4.63 -2.72 0.82
CA GLY A 32 -5.90 -2.30 1.41
C GLY A 32 -5.80 -0.95 2.14
N ILE A 33 -4.71 -0.75 2.89
CA ILE A 33 -4.41 0.52 3.57
C ILE A 33 -4.15 1.61 2.54
N GLU A 34 -3.35 1.34 1.51
CA GLU A 34 -3.06 2.29 0.43
C GLU A 34 -4.33 2.78 -0.27
N GLN A 35 -5.23 1.86 -0.64
CA GLN A 35 -6.49 2.22 -1.28
C GLN A 35 -7.40 3.05 -0.35
N SER A 36 -7.48 2.68 0.93
CA SER A 36 -8.31 3.36 1.92
C SER A 36 -7.79 4.77 2.21
N CYS A 37 -6.48 4.92 2.41
CA CYS A 37 -5.82 6.22 2.61
C CYS A 37 -5.96 7.13 1.39
N ASN A 38 -5.78 6.61 0.18
CA ASN A 38 -5.99 7.39 -1.05
C ASN A 38 -7.43 7.90 -1.16
N SER A 39 -8.41 7.03 -0.89
CA SER A 39 -9.83 7.40 -0.94
C SER A 39 -10.17 8.47 0.11
N PHE A 40 -9.65 8.31 1.33
CA PHE A 40 -9.78 9.30 2.40
C PHE A 40 -9.20 10.66 2.01
N CYS A 41 -7.97 10.70 1.51
CA CYS A 41 -7.31 11.95 1.14
C CYS A 41 -8.02 12.66 0.00
N GLN A 42 -8.48 11.91 -1.02
CA GLN A 42 -9.28 12.48 -2.10
C GLN A 42 -10.60 13.07 -1.58
N HIS A 43 -11.26 12.36 -0.66
CA HIS A 43 -12.51 12.83 -0.05
C HIS A 43 -12.29 14.10 0.80
N ALA A 44 -11.29 14.09 1.68
CA ALA A 44 -10.95 15.25 2.49
C ALA A 44 -10.54 16.45 1.63
N GLN A 45 -9.82 16.23 0.52
CA GLN A 45 -9.48 17.28 -0.43
C GLN A 45 -10.72 17.82 -1.17
N ALA A 46 -11.67 16.96 -1.54
CA ALA A 46 -12.93 17.37 -2.16
C ALA A 46 -13.79 18.23 -1.21
N LEU A 47 -13.76 17.92 0.08
CA LEU A 47 -14.38 18.72 1.15
C LEU A 47 -13.58 19.96 1.54
N GLN A 48 -12.40 20.17 0.93
CA GLN A 48 -11.46 21.24 1.26
C GLN A 48 -11.03 21.24 2.74
N CYS A 49 -10.96 20.06 3.35
CA CYS A 49 -10.51 19.88 4.72
C CYS A 49 -8.97 19.86 4.79
N PRO A 50 -8.38 20.40 5.87
CA PRO A 50 -6.93 20.47 6.03
C PRO A 50 -6.28 19.07 6.01
N GLU A 51 -6.99 18.04 6.45
CA GLU A 51 -6.52 16.65 6.44
C GLU A 51 -6.25 16.12 5.02
N GLY A 52 -6.89 16.67 3.99
CA GLY A 52 -6.64 16.31 2.59
C GLY A 52 -5.44 17.03 1.98
N THR A 53 -4.83 17.97 2.70
CA THR A 53 -3.70 18.75 2.21
C THR A 53 -2.36 18.11 2.57
N PRO A 54 -1.30 18.33 1.78
CA PRO A 54 0.05 17.93 2.18
C PRO A 54 0.46 18.60 3.49
N LEU A 55 1.25 17.88 4.28
CA LEU A 55 1.87 18.42 5.47
C LEU A 55 2.88 19.53 5.11
N PRO A 56 3.23 20.42 6.06
CA PRO A 56 4.16 21.53 5.81
C PRO A 56 5.56 21.09 5.37
N ASP A 57 5.96 19.87 5.68
CA ASP A 57 7.22 19.25 5.27
C ASP A 57 7.17 18.68 3.83
N GLY A 58 6.01 18.77 3.16
CA GLY A 58 5.76 18.22 1.83
C GLY A 58 5.27 16.78 1.81
N THR A 59 5.09 16.13 2.97
CA THR A 59 4.53 14.77 3.03
C THR A 59 3.08 14.77 2.55
N SER A 60 2.74 13.88 1.61
CA SER A 60 1.37 13.78 1.10
C SER A 60 0.43 13.18 2.16
N CYS A 61 -0.85 13.58 2.14
CA CYS A 61 -1.87 13.00 3.02
C CYS A 61 -1.87 11.47 2.96
N ALA A 62 -1.79 10.89 1.76
CA ALA A 62 -1.84 9.44 1.59
C ALA A 62 -0.62 8.77 2.24
N LYS A 63 0.58 9.34 2.05
CA LYS A 63 1.80 8.84 2.67
C LYS A 63 1.72 8.90 4.19
N PHE A 64 1.30 10.04 4.75
CA PHE A 64 1.12 10.18 6.19
C PHE A 64 0.12 9.16 6.74
N CYS A 65 -1.01 8.98 6.07
CA CYS A 65 -2.04 8.00 6.46
C CYS A 65 -1.48 6.58 6.46
N ILE A 66 -0.81 6.16 5.38
CA ILE A 66 -0.20 4.83 5.27
C ILE A 66 0.86 4.61 6.34
N ASP A 67 1.74 5.58 6.56
CA ASP A 67 2.82 5.48 7.55
C ASP A 67 2.24 5.37 8.98
N THR A 68 1.14 6.09 9.27
CA THR A 68 0.47 6.08 10.57
C THR A 68 -0.26 4.76 10.83
N GLU A 69 -1.00 4.25 9.85
CA GLU A 69 -1.65 2.93 9.90
C GLU A 69 -0.61 1.81 10.06
N ASN A 70 0.51 1.87 9.33
CA ASN A 70 1.62 0.91 9.45
C ASN A 70 2.33 1.00 10.81
N ALA A 71 2.31 2.16 11.46
CA ALA A 71 2.80 2.33 12.82
C ALA A 71 1.83 1.78 13.89
N GLY A 72 0.67 1.26 13.48
CA GLY A 72 -0.34 0.67 14.37
C GLY A 72 -1.36 1.66 14.90
N HIS A 73 -1.44 2.86 14.30
CA HIS A 73 -2.46 3.85 14.62
C HIS A 73 -3.58 3.79 13.59
N ASP A 74 -4.71 3.19 13.97
CA ASP A 74 -5.93 3.16 13.14
C ASP A 74 -6.50 4.58 13.01
N LEU A 75 -6.49 5.12 11.80
CA LEU A 75 -7.04 6.42 11.48
C LEU A 75 -8.53 6.36 11.15
N ASN A 76 -9.14 5.17 11.20
CA ASN A 76 -10.54 4.93 10.90
C ASN A 76 -10.96 5.59 9.58
N THR A 77 -10.17 5.35 8.53
CA THR A 77 -10.41 5.95 7.20
C THR A 77 -11.81 5.62 6.68
N ALA A 78 -12.38 4.49 7.09
CA ALA A 78 -13.75 4.09 6.77
C ALA A 78 -14.83 5.02 7.35
N CYS A 79 -14.64 5.56 8.56
CA CYS A 79 -15.48 6.61 9.12
C CYS A 79 -15.25 7.92 8.37
N ARG A 80 -13.98 8.29 8.17
CA ARG A 80 -13.56 9.57 7.58
C ARG A 80 -14.04 9.76 6.14
N ILE A 81 -14.10 8.71 5.34
CA ILE A 81 -14.63 8.74 3.95
C ILE A 81 -16.15 8.98 3.91
N LYS A 82 -16.88 8.68 5.00
CA LYS A 82 -18.34 8.85 5.05
C LYS A 82 -18.78 10.23 5.58
N ALA A 83 -17.86 10.98 6.17
CA ALA A 83 -18.12 12.31 6.69
C ALA A 83 -18.57 13.26 5.56
N LYS A 84 -19.53 14.13 5.82
CA LYS A 84 -20.04 15.07 4.81
C LYS A 84 -19.31 16.40 4.81
N ASP A 85 -18.63 16.71 5.90
CA ASP A 85 -17.89 17.94 6.11
C ASP A 85 -16.70 17.71 7.05
N CYS A 86 -15.86 18.74 7.19
CA CYS A 86 -14.67 18.66 8.04
C CYS A 86 -15.01 18.49 9.53
N ALA A 87 -16.18 18.95 9.98
CA ALA A 87 -16.60 18.80 11.38
C ALA A 87 -17.02 17.37 11.70
N GLU A 88 -17.60 16.63 10.73
CA GLU A 88 -17.84 15.19 10.86
C GLU A 88 -16.55 14.38 10.78
N LEU A 89 -15.61 14.78 9.92
CA LEU A 89 -14.27 14.18 9.84
C LEU A 89 -13.54 14.19 11.18
N ALA A 90 -13.61 15.32 11.90
CA ALA A 90 -13.01 15.49 13.22
C ALA A 90 -13.67 14.65 14.33
N LYS A 91 -14.86 14.06 14.08
CA LYS A 91 -15.54 13.17 15.03
C LYS A 91 -15.14 11.71 14.86
N CYS A 92 -14.47 11.36 13.77
CA CYS A 92 -13.93 10.03 13.58
C CYS A 92 -12.69 9.86 14.48
N PRO A 93 -12.67 8.84 15.36
CA PRO A 93 -11.55 8.59 16.25
C PRO A 93 -10.27 8.24 15.48
#